data_AF-A0A8J2KRU0-F1
#
_entry.id   AF-A0A8J2KRU0-F1
#
_cell.length_a   1.000
_cell.length_b   1.000
_cell.length_c   1.000
_cell.angle_alpha   90.00
_cell.angle_beta   90.00
_cell.angle_gamma   90.00
#
_symmetry.space_group_name_H-M   'P 1'
#
loop_
_entity.id
_entity.type
_entity.pdbx_description
1 polymer ?
#
loop_
_entity_poly.entity_id
_entity_poly.type
_entity_poly.pdbx_seq_one_letter_code
_entity_poly.pdbx_strand_id
1 'polypeptide(L)'
;CSKGFACECGLRGGYLEMFNVDKDVKEILISSIAAKLCPTVLGQTAVDCIVDPPKPSDDSFELYEREKHATLQVLAEKARLVKEAFDSMSGIECQPIQGAMYAFPQIHIPEKAIEAAKERDLEPDAFYCLELLESTGISVVPGSG
;
A
#
# COMPACT_ATOMS: atom_id res chain seq x y z
N CYS A 1 11.29 3.65 0.63
CA CYS A 1 11.31 3.11 2.01
C CYS A 1 9.95 3.10 2.71
N SER A 2 8.86 3.66 2.15
CA SER A 2 7.58 3.82 2.88
C SER A 2 6.65 2.61 2.95
N LYS A 3 7.03 1.44 2.43
CA LYS A 3 6.14 0.26 2.31
C LYS A 3 6.93 -1.03 2.56
N GLY A 4 6.23 -2.15 2.72
CA GLY A 4 6.83 -3.46 2.97
C GLY A 4 7.26 -3.65 4.42
N PHE A 5 8.07 -4.66 4.69
CA PHE A 5 8.49 -5.01 6.06
C PHE A 5 9.37 -3.93 6.72
N ALA A 6 10.13 -3.16 5.93
CA ALA A 6 10.99 -2.10 6.45
C ALA A 6 10.24 -0.79 6.80
N CYS A 7 9.04 -0.58 6.23
CA CYS A 7 8.10 0.54 6.44
C CYS A 7 8.57 1.80 7.20
N GLU A 8 9.56 2.53 6.67
CA GLU A 8 10.03 3.81 7.24
C GLU A 8 9.23 5.01 6.69
N CYS A 9 7.90 4.97 6.88
CA CYS A 9 7.02 6.07 6.51
C CYS A 9 7.45 7.37 7.21
N GLY A 10 7.60 8.45 6.44
CA GLY A 10 8.00 9.76 6.96
C GLY A 10 9.46 10.12 6.70
N LEU A 11 10.36 9.15 6.48
CA LEU A 11 11.73 9.42 6.03
C LEU A 11 11.80 9.85 4.55
N ARG A 12 10.74 9.58 3.79
CA ARG A 12 10.54 10.03 2.39
C ARG A 12 11.69 9.66 1.44
N GLY A 13 12.27 8.47 1.64
CA GLY A 13 13.30 7.90 0.77
C GLY A 13 12.75 7.03 -0.37
N GLY A 14 13.40 7.10 -1.52
CA GLY A 14 13.16 6.23 -2.68
C GLY A 14 14.24 6.44 -3.74
N TYR A 15 14.32 5.51 -4.69
CA TYR A 15 15.19 5.63 -5.86
C TYR A 15 14.43 5.19 -7.11
N LEU A 16 14.93 5.59 -8.27
CA LEU A 16 14.45 5.18 -9.58
C LEU A 16 15.64 4.63 -10.36
N GLU A 17 15.49 3.42 -10.89
CA GLU A 17 16.41 2.84 -11.84
C GLU A 17 15.82 2.95 -13.26
N MET A 18 16.63 3.35 -14.24
CA MET A 18 16.19 3.61 -15.61
C MET A 18 17.08 2.86 -16.61
N PHE A 19 16.44 2.11 -17.50
CA PHE A 19 17.09 1.39 -18.59
C PHE A 19 16.47 1.77 -19.92
N ASN A 20 17.29 1.83 -20.98
CA ASN A 20 16.85 2.08 -22.36
C ASN A 20 15.97 3.33 -22.52
N VAL A 21 16.22 4.38 -21.73
CA VAL A 21 15.53 5.66 -21.83
C VAL A 21 16.23 6.50 -22.89
N ASP A 22 15.44 7.12 -23.76
CA ASP A 22 15.93 8.09 -24.75
C ASP A 22 16.75 9.20 -24.07
N LYS A 23 17.83 9.62 -24.74
CA LYS A 23 18.79 10.55 -24.18
C LYS A 23 18.12 11.89 -23.83
N ASP A 24 17.26 12.40 -24.70
CA ASP A 24 16.64 13.72 -24.52
C ASP A 24 15.62 13.68 -23.36
N VAL A 25 14.90 12.56 -23.22
CA VAL A 25 13.99 12.33 -22.07
C VAL A 25 14.77 12.28 -20.76
N LYS A 26 15.90 11.57 -20.73
CA LYS A 26 16.76 11.48 -19.55
C LYS A 26 17.31 12.85 -19.15
N GLU A 27 17.73 13.66 -20.11
CA GLU A 27 18.22 15.02 -19.87
C GLU A 27 17.15 15.92 -19.23
N ILE A 28 15.93 15.90 -19.76
CA ILE A 28 14.80 16.65 -19.20
C ILE A 28 14.50 16.21 -17.77
N LEU A 29 14.49 14.89 -17.50
CA LEU A 29 14.23 14.36 -16.16
C LEU A 29 15.32 14.79 -15.16
N ILE A 30 16.60 14.66 -15.53
CA ILE A 30 17.71 15.07 -14.66
C ILE A 30 17.66 16.57 -14.38
N SER A 31 17.38 17.38 -15.40
CA SER A 31 17.21 18.83 -15.26
C SER A 31 16.07 19.18 -14.28
N SER A 32 14.92 18.51 -14.41
CA SER A 32 13.77 18.66 -13.51
C SER A 32 14.09 18.29 -12.06
N ILE A 33 14.89 17.23 -11.85
CA ILE A 33 15.33 16.81 -10.50
C ILE A 33 16.33 17.81 -9.92
N ALA A 34 17.29 18.29 -10.71
CA ALA A 34 18.31 19.23 -10.27
C ALA A 34 17.73 20.56 -9.76
N ALA A 35 16.58 20.99 -10.31
CA ALA A 35 15.84 22.15 -9.83
C ALA A 35 15.28 21.98 -8.40
N LYS A 36 15.18 20.75 -7.88
CA LYS A 36 14.66 20.41 -6.55
C LYS A 36 15.76 20.17 -5.50
N LEU A 37 17.01 20.56 -5.78
CA LEU A 37 18.19 20.26 -4.97
C LEU A 37 18.44 18.74 -4.87
N CYS A 38 18.52 18.19 -3.65
CA CYS A 38 18.74 16.78 -3.39
C CYS A 38 17.72 16.22 -2.37
N PRO A 39 17.44 14.91 -2.40
CA PRO A 39 16.65 14.25 -1.35
C PRO A 39 17.31 14.37 0.03
N THR A 40 16.52 14.25 1.09
CA THR A 40 17.03 14.29 2.47
C THR A 40 18.07 13.20 2.70
N VAL A 41 19.15 13.52 3.43
CA VAL A 41 20.19 12.54 3.78
C VAL A 41 19.59 11.36 4.54
N LEU A 42 18.67 11.61 5.48
CA LEU A 42 17.96 10.54 6.19
C LEU A 42 17.16 9.63 5.26
N GLY A 43 16.51 10.18 4.23
CA GLY A 43 15.78 9.40 3.23
C GLY A 43 16.72 8.55 2.38
N GLN A 44 17.89 9.10 2.02
CA GLN A 44 18.94 8.37 1.29
C GLN A 44 19.54 7.25 2.16
N THR A 45 19.89 7.52 3.41
CA THR A 45 20.39 6.51 4.36
C THR A 45 19.38 5.39 4.58
N ALA A 46 18.09 5.72 4.73
CA ALA A 46 17.05 4.70 4.86
C ALA A 46 16.93 3.81 3.62
N VAL A 47 17.13 4.36 2.42
CA VAL A 47 17.17 3.56 1.19
C VAL A 47 18.39 2.66 1.18
N ASP A 48 19.56 3.19 1.51
CA ASP A 48 20.84 2.47 1.56
C ASP A 48 20.75 1.23 2.46
N CYS A 49 20.24 1.38 3.69
CA CYS A 49 20.04 0.26 4.61
C CYS A 49 19.04 -0.80 4.11
N ILE A 50 18.08 -0.43 3.28
CA ILE A 50 17.09 -1.37 2.73
C ILE A 50 17.66 -2.15 1.54
N VAL A 51 18.49 -1.50 0.71
CA VAL A 51 19.05 -2.13 -0.51
C VAL A 51 20.33 -2.91 -0.26
N ASP A 52 21.06 -2.62 0.82
CA ASP A 52 22.20 -3.41 1.30
C ASP A 52 21.95 -3.91 2.75
N PRO A 53 21.07 -4.90 2.94
CA PRO A 53 20.79 -5.47 4.26
C PRO A 53 22.01 -6.24 4.80
N PRO A 54 22.03 -6.60 6.10
CA PRO A 54 23.07 -7.45 6.67
C PRO A 54 23.30 -8.71 5.84
N LYS A 55 24.57 -9.09 5.67
CA LYS A 55 25.01 -10.29 4.94
C LYS A 55 25.23 -11.43 5.92
N PRO A 56 25.23 -12.71 5.48
CA PRO A 56 25.47 -13.86 6.36
C PRO A 56 26.77 -13.81 7.19
N SER A 57 27.74 -12.99 6.77
CA SER A 57 28.98 -12.73 7.49
C SER A 57 28.84 -11.78 8.69
N ASP A 58 27.74 -11.02 8.77
CA ASP A 58 27.56 -9.93 9.71
C ASP A 58 26.84 -10.41 10.97
N ASP A 59 27.24 -9.90 12.13
CA ASP A 59 26.71 -10.32 13.44
C ASP A 59 25.19 -10.14 13.57
N SER A 60 24.61 -9.16 12.87
CA SER A 60 23.17 -8.84 12.93
C SER A 60 22.31 -9.64 11.95
N PHE A 61 22.89 -10.47 11.07
CA PHE A 61 22.17 -11.17 10.01
C PHE A 61 21.03 -12.04 10.52
N GLU A 62 21.34 -12.94 11.48
CA GLU A 62 20.36 -13.88 12.03
C GLU A 62 19.21 -13.17 12.75
N LEU A 63 19.49 -12.04 13.41
CA LEU A 63 18.47 -11.21 14.04
C LEU A 63 17.57 -10.57 12.98
N TYR A 64 18.19 -9.93 11.98
CA TYR A 64 17.49 -9.23 10.91
C TYR A 64 16.57 -10.16 10.11
N GLU A 65 17.08 -11.32 9.66
CA GLU A 65 16.27 -12.27 8.89
C GLU A 65 15.12 -12.84 9.72
N ARG A 66 15.32 -13.12 11.01
CA ARG A 66 14.24 -13.56 11.90
C ARG A 66 13.14 -12.51 12.03
N GLU A 67 13.47 -11.25 12.26
CA GLU A 67 12.51 -10.16 12.43
C GLU A 67 11.74 -9.86 11.14
N LYS A 68 12.45 -9.85 10.01
CA LYS A 68 11.86 -9.71 8.67
C LYS A 68 10.87 -10.83 8.38
N HIS A 69 11.27 -12.09 8.62
CA HIS A 69 10.38 -13.24 8.42
C HIS A 69 9.16 -13.20 9.33
N ALA A 70 9.34 -12.89 10.62
CA ALA A 70 8.23 -12.76 11.56
C ALA A 70 7.22 -11.70 11.09
N THR A 71 7.70 -10.54 10.64
CA THR A 71 6.85 -9.47 10.11
C THR A 71 6.06 -9.94 8.89
N LEU A 72 6.73 -10.57 7.92
CA LEU A 72 6.08 -11.07 6.69
C LEU A 72 5.05 -12.18 6.99
N GLN A 73 5.33 -13.06 7.95
CA GLN A 73 4.39 -14.10 8.38
C GLN A 73 3.13 -13.50 9.00
N VAL A 74 3.26 -12.48 9.85
CA VAL A 74 2.11 -11.78 10.42
C VAL A 74 1.26 -11.11 9.33
N LEU A 75 1.90 -10.54 8.31
CA LEU A 75 1.18 -9.93 7.18
C LEU A 75 0.45 -10.98 6.34
N ALA A 76 1.09 -12.11 6.06
CA ALA A 76 0.48 -13.22 5.33
C ALA A 76 -0.74 -13.79 6.08
N GLU A 77 -0.63 -13.94 7.40
CA GLU A 77 -1.74 -14.42 8.23
C GLU A 77 -2.91 -13.41 8.27
N LYS A 78 -2.62 -12.12 8.42
CA LYS A 78 -3.65 -11.06 8.35
C LYS A 78 -4.34 -11.04 6.98
N ALA A 79 -3.59 -11.19 5.89
CA ALA A 79 -4.14 -11.26 4.55
C ALA A 79 -5.12 -12.44 4.40
N ARG A 80 -4.76 -13.62 4.92
CA ARG A 80 -5.64 -14.79 4.95
C ARG A 80 -6.91 -14.53 5.76
N LEU A 81 -6.77 -14.00 6.98
CA LEU A 81 -7.91 -13.72 7.86
C LEU A 81 -8.89 -12.70 7.26
N VAL A 82 -8.38 -11.64 6.64
CA VAL A 82 -9.20 -10.61 5.99
C VAL A 82 -9.98 -11.22 4.81
N LYS A 83 -9.32 -12.04 3.99
CA LYS A 83 -9.97 -12.75 2.88
C LYS A 83 -11.09 -13.65 3.37
N GLU A 84 -10.83 -14.48 4.37
CA GLU A 84 -11.83 -15.39 4.96
C GLU A 84 -13.00 -14.63 5.59
N ALA A 85 -12.71 -13.50 6.25
CA ALA A 85 -13.75 -12.65 6.80
C ALA A 85 -14.67 -12.10 5.71
N PHE A 86 -14.13 -11.56 4.62
CA PHE A 86 -14.95 -11.06 3.51
C PHE A 86 -15.74 -12.17 2.81
N ASP A 87 -15.15 -13.34 2.58
CA ASP A 87 -15.85 -14.46 1.94
C ASP A 87 -17.01 -15.00 2.78
N SER A 88 -16.98 -14.79 4.09
CA SER A 88 -18.08 -15.17 4.98
C SER A 88 -19.27 -14.19 4.94
N MET A 89 -19.10 -13.01 4.33
CA MET A 89 -20.13 -11.97 4.26
C MET A 89 -20.96 -12.10 2.99
N SER A 90 -22.30 -12.08 3.14
CA SER A 90 -23.20 -12.13 1.99
C SER A 90 -23.08 -10.86 1.14
N GLY A 91 -22.96 -11.04 -0.19
CA GLY A 91 -22.85 -9.93 -1.13
C GLY A 91 -21.47 -9.29 -1.19
N ILE A 92 -20.45 -9.87 -0.56
CA ILE A 92 -19.06 -9.43 -0.67
C ILE A 92 -18.21 -10.57 -1.23
N GLU A 93 -17.40 -10.25 -2.24
CA GLU A 93 -16.39 -11.16 -2.79
C GLU A 93 -15.04 -10.47 -2.75
N CYS A 94 -14.00 -11.16 -2.26
CA CYS A 94 -12.65 -10.62 -2.28
C CYS A 94 -11.73 -11.54 -3.08
N GLN A 95 -10.76 -10.99 -3.81
CA GLN A 95 -9.71 -11.79 -4.45
C GLN A 95 -8.61 -12.13 -3.44
N PRO A 96 -7.83 -13.20 -3.64
CA PRO A 96 -6.69 -13.51 -2.78
C PRO A 96 -5.72 -12.34 -2.68
N ILE A 97 -5.35 -11.96 -1.46
CA ILE A 97 -4.42 -10.86 -1.21
C ILE A 97 -3.00 -11.42 -1.30
N GLN A 98 -2.35 -11.26 -2.45
CA GLN A 98 -1.04 -11.85 -2.74
C GLN A 98 0.14 -11.01 -2.25
N GLY A 99 -0.07 -9.72 -1.96
CA GLY A 99 1.00 -8.81 -1.57
C GLY A 99 0.47 -7.42 -1.24
N ALA A 100 1.40 -6.47 -1.07
CA ALA A 100 1.12 -5.13 -0.54
C ALA A 100 0.43 -5.19 0.83
N MET A 101 -0.51 -4.26 1.09
CA MET A 101 -1.13 -4.05 2.41
C MET A 101 -2.64 -3.80 2.32
N TYR A 102 -3.26 -4.05 1.17
CA TYR A 102 -4.67 -3.69 0.93
C TYR A 102 -5.45 -4.87 0.38
N ALA A 103 -6.69 -5.00 0.85
CA ALA A 103 -7.72 -5.82 0.23
C ALA A 103 -8.63 -4.91 -0.61
N PHE A 104 -9.14 -5.44 -1.72
CA PHE A 104 -10.10 -4.72 -2.55
C PHE A 104 -11.33 -5.61 -2.81
N PRO A 105 -12.23 -5.72 -1.82
CA PRO A 105 -13.43 -6.54 -1.97
C PRO A 105 -14.42 -5.87 -2.92
N GLN A 106 -15.05 -6.68 -3.77
CA GLN A 106 -16.23 -6.31 -4.53
C GLN A 106 -17.47 -6.43 -3.65
N ILE A 107 -18.27 -5.37 -3.60
CA ILE A 107 -19.55 -5.35 -2.90
C ILE A 107 -20.66 -5.36 -3.94
N HIS A 108 -21.55 -6.35 -3.87
CA HIS A 108 -22.75 -6.43 -4.69
C HIS A 108 -23.84 -5.55 -4.07
N ILE A 109 -23.79 -4.25 -4.39
CA ILE A 109 -24.71 -3.25 -3.86
C ILE A 109 -26.12 -3.46 -4.47
N PRO A 110 -27.17 -3.66 -3.66
CA PRO A 110 -28.54 -3.82 -4.16
C PRO A 110 -29.08 -2.55 -4.80
N GLU A 111 -30.02 -2.69 -5.74
CA GLU A 111 -30.63 -1.55 -6.47
C GLU A 111 -31.19 -0.47 -5.52
N LYS A 112 -31.84 -0.86 -4.42
CA LYS A 112 -32.38 0.09 -3.43
C LYS A 112 -31.30 0.97 -2.80
N ALA A 113 -30.11 0.42 -2.56
CA ALA A 113 -29.00 1.17 -2.00
C ALA A 113 -28.36 2.08 -3.07
N ILE A 114 -28.38 1.66 -4.34
CA ILE A 114 -27.99 2.51 -5.48
C ILE A 114 -28.94 3.71 -5.62
N GLU A 115 -30.25 3.47 -5.50
CA GLU A 115 -31.26 4.53 -5.52
C GLU A 115 -31.10 5.51 -4.35
N ALA A 116 -30.89 5.00 -3.12
CA ALA A 116 -30.64 5.83 -1.95
C ALA A 116 -29.34 6.66 -2.08
N ALA A 117 -28.30 6.11 -2.69
CA ALA A 117 -27.07 6.83 -2.99
C ALA A 117 -27.32 7.99 -3.97
N LYS A 118 -28.11 7.74 -5.04
CA LYS A 118 -28.51 8.77 -6.01
C LYS A 118 -29.33 9.90 -5.37
N GLU A 119 -30.23 9.59 -4.45
CA GLU A 119 -31.01 10.61 -3.71
C GLU A 119 -30.12 11.54 -2.88
N ARG A 120 -28.94 11.06 -2.48
CA ARG A 120 -27.93 11.83 -1.74
C ARG A 120 -26.82 12.41 -2.62
N ASP A 121 -26.92 12.30 -3.95
CA ASP A 121 -25.90 12.74 -4.91
C ASP A 121 -24.52 12.10 -4.65
N LEU A 122 -24.51 10.81 -4.32
CA LEU A 122 -23.31 10.02 -4.03
C LEU A 122 -23.21 8.82 -4.96
N GLU A 123 -21.98 8.44 -5.30
CA GLU A 123 -21.70 7.13 -5.89
C GLU A 123 -22.08 6.01 -4.88
N PRO A 124 -22.58 4.85 -5.34
CA PRO A 124 -23.08 3.80 -4.45
C PRO A 124 -22.07 3.30 -3.43
N ASP A 125 -20.80 3.22 -3.81
CA ASP A 125 -19.72 2.79 -2.93
C ASP A 125 -19.31 3.86 -1.92
N ALA A 126 -19.28 5.14 -2.31
CA ALA A 126 -19.07 6.27 -1.42
C ALA A 126 -20.19 6.34 -0.36
N PHE A 127 -21.44 6.13 -0.79
CA PHE A 127 -22.58 6.01 0.11
C PHE A 127 -22.39 4.87 1.11
N TYR A 128 -22.00 3.67 0.65
CA TYR A 128 -21.70 2.53 1.53
C TYR A 128 -20.58 2.85 2.53
N CYS A 129 -19.48 3.47 2.08
CA CYS A 129 -18.33 3.80 2.93
C CYS A 129 -18.69 4.83 4.01
N LEU A 130 -19.53 5.82 3.69
CA LEU A 130 -20.01 6.81 4.64
C LEU A 130 -20.93 6.19 5.69
N GLU A 131 -21.91 5.37 5.26
CA GLU A 131 -22.79 4.67 6.19
C GLU A 131 -22.01 3.71 7.10
N LEU A 132 -20.99 3.03 6.57
CA LEU A 132 -20.08 2.20 7.37
C LEU A 132 -19.33 3.03 8.42
N LEU A 133 -18.79 4.20 8.03
CA LEU A 133 -18.09 5.10 8.93
C LEU A 133 -19.03 5.61 10.04
N GLU A 134 -20.22 6.08 9.68
CA GLU A 134 -21.18 6.65 10.62
C GLU A 134 -21.72 5.60 11.62
N SER A 135 -21.92 4.36 11.16
CA SER A 135 -22.47 3.28 11.99
C SER A 135 -21.43 2.55 12.85
N THR A 136 -20.18 2.45 12.39
CA THR A 136 -19.14 1.61 13.04
C THR A 136 -17.88 2.36 13.45
N GLY A 137 -17.66 3.57 12.95
CA GLY A 137 -16.40 4.29 13.08
C GLY A 137 -15.28 3.77 12.16
N ILE A 138 -15.55 2.78 11.31
CA ILE A 138 -14.56 2.21 10.40
C ILE A 138 -14.49 3.06 9.13
N SER A 139 -13.36 3.75 8.94
CA SER A 139 -13.09 4.52 7.72
C SER A 139 -12.42 3.65 6.67
N VAL A 140 -13.04 3.55 5.49
CA VAL A 140 -12.51 2.89 4.30
C VAL A 140 -12.56 3.83 3.10
N VAL A 141 -11.90 3.47 2.00
CA VAL A 141 -11.85 4.28 0.78
C VAL A 141 -12.78 3.66 -0.26
N PRO A 142 -13.68 4.44 -0.90
CA PRO A 142 -14.55 3.92 -1.96
C PRO A 142 -13.74 3.53 -3.20
N GLY A 143 -14.30 2.65 -4.03
CA GLY A 143 -13.67 2.21 -5.27
C GLY A 143 -13.68 3.26 -6.39
N SER A 144 -14.60 4.23 -6.31
CA SER A 144 -14.80 5.32 -7.26
C SER A 144 -13.67 6.37 -7.27
N GLY A 145 -12.86 6.44 -6.20
CA GLY A 145 -11.66 7.30 -6.12
C GLY A 145 -11.92 8.66 -5.50
#